data_AF-A0A7J8CGK5-F1
#
_entry.id   AF-A0A7J8CGK5-F1
#
_cell.length_a   1.000
_cell.length_b   1.000
_cell.length_c   1.000
_cell.angle_alpha   90.00
_cell.angle_beta   90.00
_cell.angle_gamma   90.00
#
_symmetry.space_group_name_H-M   'P 1'
#
loop_
_entity.id
_entity.type
_entity.pdbx_description
1 polymer ?
#
loop_
_entity_poly.entity_id
_entity_poly.type
_entity_poly.pdbx_seq_one_letter_code
_entity_poly.pdbx_strand_id
1 'polypeptide(L)'
;MVHLIQEGWQTVGALVTQRGPLLKEHQILTRRLQSLMEEMERYTLGSSERQALVLGLRGCGLWAELKALIAQSQELEEAAGQRQLLLQELQAKQQRILHWRQLVEETQEQVRLLIKGNSASKTRLCRSPGEVLALVQRKVVPTSEAVAPQSQELLRCLEEGARHLPHLPLGSLLRHNPGELQPLPMVLPSIHQLHPASSKGPSLIALSHILGLPAGKAPELLLPKATSLRQDLLFLQDQRSLRCADLLHMKTSLPPGPPTQELLQIWASQEKEQKENLGQALKQLENLLKQALERIPELQGIVGDWWEQPGQVALSGELCHGLPLPQWRLRWVQAQGILQQLCR
;
A
#
# COMPACT_ATOMS: atom_id res chain seq x y z
N MET A 1 -10.36 -27.84 18.96
CA MET A 1 -8.88 -27.72 19.04
C MET A 1 -8.42 -27.43 20.46
N VAL A 2 -9.05 -26.51 21.19
CA VAL A 2 -8.77 -26.26 22.62
C VAL A 2 -8.93 -27.52 23.50
N HIS A 3 -10.04 -28.26 23.34
CA HIS A 3 -10.24 -29.53 24.07
C HIS A 3 -9.15 -30.58 23.79
N LEU A 4 -8.70 -30.71 22.54
CA LEU A 4 -7.63 -31.65 22.16
C LEU A 4 -6.27 -31.30 22.79
N ILE A 5 -5.97 -30.00 22.95
CA ILE A 5 -4.76 -29.55 23.64
C ILE A 5 -4.84 -29.88 25.12
N GLN A 6 -6.00 -29.63 25.73
CA GLN A 6 -6.22 -29.89 27.15
C GLN A 6 -6.15 -31.40 27.47
N GLU A 7 -6.80 -32.23 26.67
CA GLU A 7 -6.71 -33.68 26.75
C GLU A 7 -5.27 -34.16 26.53
N GLY A 8 -4.55 -33.59 25.56
CA GLY A 8 -3.15 -33.93 25.33
C GLY A 8 -2.26 -33.62 26.53
N TRP A 9 -2.40 -32.45 27.18
CA TRP A 9 -1.64 -32.13 28.40
C TRP A 9 -1.99 -33.06 29.57
N GLN A 10 -3.26 -33.46 29.69
CA GLN A 10 -3.66 -34.47 30.68
C GLN A 10 -3.00 -35.82 30.41
N THR A 11 -2.91 -36.26 29.14
CA THR A 11 -2.22 -37.50 28.79
C THR A 11 -0.72 -37.47 29.10
N VAL A 12 -0.03 -36.35 28.81
CA VAL A 12 1.38 -36.16 29.18
C VAL A 12 1.55 -36.20 30.70
N GLY A 13 0.67 -35.50 31.43
CA GLY A 13 0.68 -35.51 32.90
C GLY A 13 0.49 -36.91 33.48
N ALA A 14 -0.41 -37.73 32.90
CA ALA A 14 -0.62 -39.11 33.31
C ALA A 14 0.64 -39.98 33.11
N LEU A 15 1.30 -39.88 31.95
CA LEU A 15 2.53 -40.64 31.65
C LEU A 15 3.68 -40.27 32.60
N VAL A 16 3.87 -38.97 32.85
CA VAL A 16 4.89 -38.49 33.80
C VAL A 16 4.58 -38.96 35.23
N THR A 17 3.30 -38.96 35.62
CA THR A 17 2.87 -39.44 36.94
C THR A 17 3.09 -40.94 37.10
N GLN A 18 2.85 -41.74 36.04
CA GLN A 18 3.10 -43.19 36.02
C GLN A 18 4.59 -43.53 36.11
N ARG A 19 5.48 -42.69 35.59
CA ARG A 19 6.94 -42.88 35.68
C ARG A 19 7.49 -42.68 37.10
N GLY A 20 6.87 -41.80 37.89
CA GLY A 20 7.28 -41.48 39.27
C GLY A 20 7.49 -42.71 40.20
N PRO A 21 6.52 -43.63 40.34
CA PRO A 21 6.69 -44.83 41.15
C PRO A 21 7.77 -45.79 40.60
N LEU A 22 7.88 -45.96 39.28
CA LEU A 22 8.90 -46.83 38.66
C LEU A 22 10.33 -46.37 38.98
N LEU A 23 10.55 -45.05 39.01
CA LEU A 23 11.85 -44.47 39.41
C LEU A 23 12.18 -44.74 40.89
N LYS A 24 11.16 -44.76 41.77
CA LYS A 24 11.35 -45.10 43.19
C LYS A 24 11.68 -46.59 43.36
N GLU A 25 10.97 -47.47 42.65
CA GLU A 25 11.25 -48.91 42.65
C GLU A 25 12.65 -49.22 42.12
N HIS A 26 13.07 -48.54 41.04
CA HIS A 26 14.43 -48.63 40.51
C HIS A 26 15.49 -48.31 41.58
N GLN A 27 15.31 -47.23 42.36
CA GLN A 27 16.23 -46.87 43.44
C GLN A 27 16.28 -47.94 44.55
N ILE A 28 15.14 -48.53 44.91
CA ILE A 28 15.05 -49.57 45.93
C ILE A 28 15.75 -50.85 45.47
N LEU A 29 15.48 -51.30 44.24
CA LEU A 29 16.11 -52.49 43.67
C LEU A 29 17.60 -52.31 43.46
N THR A 30 18.06 -51.12 43.07
CA THR A 30 19.49 -50.80 42.96
C THR A 30 20.20 -50.98 44.31
N ARG A 31 19.61 -50.48 45.41
CA ARG A 31 20.18 -50.64 46.76
C ARG A 31 20.18 -52.11 47.21
N ARG A 32 19.12 -52.86 46.93
CA ARG A 32 19.05 -54.31 47.22
C ARG A 32 20.11 -55.11 46.46
N LEU A 33 20.35 -54.73 45.21
CA LEU A 33 21.36 -55.37 44.37
C LEU A 33 22.77 -55.06 44.90
N GLN A 34 23.04 -53.82 45.32
CA GLN A 34 24.29 -53.44 46.00
C GLN A 34 24.50 -54.23 47.28
N SER A 35 23.49 -54.34 48.16
CA SER A 35 23.61 -55.12 49.40
C SER A 35 23.86 -56.61 49.14
N LEU A 36 23.25 -57.19 48.10
CA LEU A 36 23.49 -58.58 47.72
C LEU A 36 24.89 -58.81 47.12
N MET A 37 25.42 -57.85 46.37
CA MET A 37 26.80 -57.90 45.89
C MET A 37 27.79 -57.89 47.06
N GLU A 38 27.58 -57.02 48.06
CA GLU A 38 28.38 -56.98 49.28
C GLU A 38 28.30 -58.28 50.09
N GLU A 39 27.12 -58.92 50.17
CA GLU A 39 26.95 -60.23 50.80
C GLU A 39 27.72 -61.30 50.03
N MET A 40 27.65 -61.31 48.70
CA MET A 40 28.34 -62.28 47.86
C MET A 40 29.87 -62.18 48.01
N GLU A 41 30.42 -60.97 48.07
CA GLU A 41 31.85 -60.73 48.32
C GLU A 41 32.32 -61.33 49.66
N ARG A 42 31.50 -61.25 50.71
CA ARG A 42 31.84 -61.84 52.03
C ARG A 42 31.84 -63.38 52.03
N TYR A 43 30.99 -64.01 51.23
CA TYR A 43 30.89 -65.47 51.14
C TYR A 43 31.95 -66.11 50.22
N THR A 44 32.59 -65.35 49.33
CA THR A 44 33.71 -65.86 48.51
C THR A 44 34.94 -66.29 49.33
N LEU A 45 35.02 -65.88 50.61
CA LEU A 45 36.08 -66.23 51.55
C LEU A 45 35.80 -67.50 52.40
N GLY A 46 34.61 -68.10 52.33
CA GLY A 46 34.20 -69.25 53.18
C GLY A 46 33.41 -70.31 52.42
N SER A 47 33.90 -71.55 52.44
CA SER A 47 33.53 -72.69 51.59
C SER A 47 32.06 -73.17 51.62
N SER A 48 31.16 -72.54 50.84
CA SER A 48 29.78 -73.03 50.59
C SER A 48 29.29 -72.67 49.17
N GLU A 49 29.64 -73.50 48.18
CA GLU A 49 29.30 -73.28 46.76
C GLU A 49 27.80 -73.15 46.49
N ARG A 50 26.96 -73.90 47.23
CA ARG A 50 25.49 -73.83 47.09
C ARG A 50 24.92 -72.47 47.50
N GLN A 51 25.45 -71.85 48.55
CA GLN A 51 24.97 -70.53 48.98
C GLN A 51 25.41 -69.43 48.01
N ALA A 52 26.63 -69.50 47.49
CA ALA A 52 27.11 -68.58 46.46
C ALA A 52 26.24 -68.65 45.18
N LEU A 53 25.83 -69.86 44.76
CA LEU A 53 24.99 -70.04 43.57
C LEU A 53 23.57 -69.51 43.77
N VAL A 54 22.97 -69.71 44.95
CA VAL A 54 21.64 -69.15 45.29
C VAL A 54 21.68 -67.61 45.35
N LEU A 55 22.73 -67.02 45.91
CA LEU A 55 22.92 -65.56 45.91
C LEU A 55 23.13 -65.01 44.50
N GLY A 56 23.91 -65.71 43.67
CA GLY A 56 24.12 -65.35 42.26
C GLY A 56 22.82 -65.37 41.45
N LEU A 57 21.98 -66.40 41.62
CA LEU A 57 20.67 -66.47 40.96
C LEU A 57 19.73 -65.33 41.38
N ARG A 58 19.73 -64.96 42.68
CA ARG A 58 18.97 -63.80 43.18
C ARG A 58 19.49 -62.48 42.61
N GLY A 59 20.82 -62.32 42.52
CA GLY A 59 21.45 -61.17 41.88
C GLY A 59 21.06 -61.04 40.41
N CYS A 60 21.12 -62.13 39.65
CA CYS A 60 20.68 -62.17 38.25
C CYS A 60 19.18 -61.83 38.09
N GLY A 61 18.32 -62.34 38.98
CA GLY A 61 16.89 -62.02 38.98
C GLY A 61 16.60 -60.53 39.21
N LEU A 62 17.19 -59.93 40.24
CA LEU A 62 17.06 -58.50 40.52
C LEU A 62 17.63 -57.63 39.41
N TRP A 63 18.71 -58.07 38.77
CA TRP A 63 19.30 -57.36 37.65
C TRP A 63 18.40 -57.38 36.41
N ALA A 64 17.70 -58.50 36.16
CA ALA A 64 16.69 -58.60 35.11
C ALA A 64 15.48 -57.71 35.40
N GLU A 65 14.99 -57.67 36.65
CA GLU A 65 13.92 -56.75 37.07
C GLU A 65 14.34 -55.28 36.90
N LEU A 66 15.57 -54.93 37.29
CA LEU A 66 16.10 -53.57 37.11
C LEU A 66 16.13 -53.17 35.64
N LYS A 67 16.59 -54.07 34.76
CA LYS A 67 16.58 -53.86 33.31
C LYS A 67 15.16 -53.65 32.76
N ALA A 68 14.19 -54.44 33.22
CA ALA A 68 12.80 -54.30 32.80
C ALA A 68 12.22 -52.94 33.24
N LEU A 69 12.50 -52.49 34.47
CA LEU A 69 12.06 -51.17 34.95
C LEU A 69 12.72 -50.02 34.20
N ILE A 70 14.00 -50.14 33.84
CA ILE A 70 14.69 -49.13 33.03
C ILE A 70 14.01 -49.02 31.66
N ALA A 71 13.73 -50.15 31.00
CA ALA A 71 13.04 -50.18 29.72
C ALA A 71 11.64 -49.53 29.80
N GLN A 72 10.83 -49.90 30.81
CA GLN A 72 9.49 -49.32 31.00
C GLN A 72 9.53 -47.81 31.31
N SER A 73 10.49 -47.35 32.12
CA SER A 73 10.67 -45.93 32.41
C SER A 73 11.04 -45.13 31.16
N GLN A 74 11.86 -45.73 30.29
CA GLN A 74 12.30 -45.12 29.04
C GLN A 74 11.16 -45.06 28.01
N GLU A 75 10.36 -46.13 27.88
CA GLU A 75 9.16 -46.13 27.03
C GLU A 75 8.16 -45.04 27.44
N LEU A 76 7.92 -44.85 28.75
CA LEU A 76 7.04 -43.79 29.24
C LEU A 76 7.60 -42.38 28.99
N GLU A 77 8.91 -42.21 29.10
CA GLU A 77 9.59 -40.95 28.80
C GLU A 77 9.51 -40.59 27.32
N GLU A 78 9.78 -41.57 26.44
CA GLU A 78 9.67 -41.40 25.00
C GLU A 78 8.22 -41.11 24.57
N ALA A 79 7.25 -41.85 25.11
CA ALA A 79 5.84 -41.62 24.84
C ALA A 79 5.38 -40.22 25.31
N ALA A 80 5.82 -39.77 26.49
CA ALA A 80 5.53 -38.43 26.98
C ALA A 80 6.17 -37.36 26.08
N GLY A 81 7.43 -37.55 25.68
CA GLY A 81 8.15 -36.65 24.78
C GLY A 81 7.49 -36.52 23.41
N GLN A 82 7.16 -37.64 22.77
CA GLN A 82 6.43 -37.67 21.49
C GLN A 82 5.08 -36.94 21.61
N ARG A 83 4.35 -37.18 22.70
CA ARG A 83 3.05 -36.54 22.91
C ARG A 83 3.18 -35.03 23.12
N GLN A 84 4.25 -34.58 23.78
CA GLN A 84 4.54 -33.17 23.99
C GLN A 84 4.91 -32.45 22.67
N LEU A 85 5.65 -33.10 21.77
CA LEU A 85 5.94 -32.56 20.44
C LEU A 85 4.65 -32.38 19.61
N LEU A 86 3.78 -33.40 19.60
CA LEU A 86 2.49 -33.32 18.91
C LEU A 86 1.61 -32.19 19.44
N LEU A 87 1.65 -31.92 20.76
CA LEU A 87 0.96 -30.79 21.38
C LEU A 87 1.49 -29.44 20.90
N GLN A 88 2.81 -29.29 20.82
CA GLN A 88 3.43 -28.06 20.31
C GLN A 88 3.05 -27.80 18.86
N GLU A 89 3.06 -28.84 18.01
CA GLU A 89 2.60 -28.71 16.63
C GLU A 89 1.14 -28.32 16.53
N LEU A 90 0.29 -28.92 17.36
CA LEU A 90 -1.15 -28.65 17.36
C LEU A 90 -1.44 -27.23 17.87
N GLN A 91 -0.70 -26.73 18.85
CA GLN A 91 -0.74 -25.33 19.28
C GLN A 91 -0.28 -24.39 18.16
N ALA A 92 0.81 -24.69 17.47
CA ALA A 92 1.30 -23.89 16.35
C ALA A 92 0.30 -23.88 15.18
N LYS A 93 -0.36 -25.00 14.90
CA LYS A 93 -1.45 -25.08 13.91
C LYS A 93 -2.65 -24.23 14.34
N GLN A 94 -3.03 -24.27 15.62
CA GLN A 94 -4.12 -23.44 16.15
C GLN A 94 -3.81 -21.94 15.99
N GLN A 95 -2.62 -21.51 16.39
CA GLN A 95 -2.20 -20.11 16.26
C GLN A 95 -2.21 -19.64 14.80
N ARG A 96 -1.69 -20.46 13.88
CA ARG A 96 -1.77 -20.15 12.44
C ARG A 96 -3.21 -19.99 11.96
N ILE A 97 -4.13 -20.86 12.39
CA ILE A 97 -5.55 -20.76 12.02
C ILE A 97 -6.17 -19.47 12.56
N LEU A 98 -5.88 -19.10 13.81
CA LEU A 98 -6.39 -17.87 14.41
C LEU A 98 -5.86 -16.62 13.68
N HIS A 99 -4.57 -16.59 13.40
CA HIS A 99 -3.95 -15.50 12.64
C HIS A 99 -4.54 -15.37 11.23
N TRP A 100 -4.70 -16.50 10.52
CA TRP A 100 -5.35 -16.50 9.21
C TRP A 100 -6.78 -15.98 9.25
N ARG A 101 -7.57 -16.33 10.28
CA ARG A 101 -8.94 -15.80 10.45
C ARG A 101 -8.95 -14.29 10.59
N GLN A 102 -8.09 -13.75 11.44
CA GLN A 102 -7.96 -12.30 11.62
C GLN A 102 -7.57 -11.59 10.32
N LEU A 103 -6.57 -12.12 9.60
CA LEU A 103 -6.15 -11.55 8.32
C LEU A 103 -7.27 -11.58 7.27
N VAL A 104 -8.04 -12.67 7.22
CA VAL A 104 -9.21 -12.78 6.32
C VAL A 104 -10.30 -11.78 6.70
N GLU A 105 -10.58 -11.59 7.98
CA GLU A 105 -11.56 -10.61 8.46
C GLU A 105 -11.13 -9.17 8.11
N GLU A 106 -9.87 -8.81 8.34
CA GLU A 106 -9.31 -7.49 8.00
C GLU A 106 -9.35 -7.22 6.49
N THR A 107 -8.93 -8.19 5.69
CA THR A 107 -8.93 -8.06 4.22
C THR A 107 -10.35 -8.00 3.66
N GLN A 108 -11.30 -8.78 4.20
CA GLN A 108 -12.72 -8.68 3.81
C GLN A 108 -13.31 -7.31 4.13
N GLU A 109 -12.98 -6.72 5.28
CA GLU A 109 -13.47 -5.39 5.63
C GLU A 109 -12.86 -4.31 4.73
N GLN A 110 -11.56 -4.40 4.40
CA GLN A 110 -10.94 -3.52 3.42
C GLN A 110 -11.62 -3.61 2.04
N VAL A 111 -11.89 -4.82 1.55
CA VAL A 111 -12.62 -5.03 0.30
C VAL A 111 -14.03 -4.43 0.36
N ARG A 112 -14.75 -4.62 1.47
CA ARG A 112 -16.08 -4.02 1.66
C ARG A 112 -16.03 -2.49 1.59
N LEU A 113 -15.05 -1.87 2.26
CA LEU A 113 -14.87 -0.42 2.23
C LEU A 113 -14.55 0.08 0.82
N LEU A 114 -13.69 -0.63 0.07
CA LEU A 114 -13.38 -0.31 -1.33
C LEU A 114 -14.62 -0.40 -2.23
N ILE A 115 -15.44 -1.44 -2.09
CA ILE A 115 -16.69 -1.58 -2.85
C ILE A 115 -17.65 -0.42 -2.55
N LYS A 116 -17.77 -0.03 -1.27
CA LYS A 116 -18.60 1.11 -0.86
C LYS A 116 -18.05 2.43 -1.41
N GLY A 117 -16.74 2.63 -1.36
CA GLY A 117 -16.07 3.81 -1.91
C GLY A 117 -16.21 3.93 -3.43
N ASN A 118 -16.09 2.81 -4.14
CA ASN A 118 -16.23 2.75 -5.59
C ASN A 118 -17.68 3.02 -6.02
N SER A 119 -18.67 2.38 -5.40
CA SER A 119 -20.08 2.64 -5.71
C SER A 119 -20.50 4.10 -5.44
N ALA A 120 -20.02 4.71 -4.36
CA ALA A 120 -20.23 6.13 -4.09
C ALA A 120 -19.59 7.02 -5.17
N SER A 121 -18.36 6.70 -5.57
CA SER A 121 -17.65 7.46 -6.61
C SER A 121 -18.30 7.32 -7.99
N LYS A 122 -18.75 6.11 -8.35
CA LYS A 122 -19.55 5.85 -9.56
C LYS A 122 -20.83 6.69 -9.55
N THR A 123 -21.54 6.74 -8.41
CA THR A 123 -22.76 7.53 -8.28
C THR A 123 -22.49 9.03 -8.47
N ARG A 124 -21.42 9.55 -7.87
CA ARG A 124 -21.00 10.96 -8.07
C ARG A 124 -20.64 11.27 -9.52
N LEU A 125 -19.86 10.39 -10.17
CA LEU A 125 -19.49 10.55 -11.57
C LEU A 125 -20.69 10.50 -12.50
N CYS A 126 -21.69 9.65 -12.23
CA CYS A 126 -22.92 9.63 -13.02
C CYS A 126 -23.78 10.90 -12.83
N ARG A 127 -23.75 11.53 -11.65
CA ARG A 127 -24.53 12.74 -11.36
C ARG A 127 -23.86 14.03 -11.87
N SER A 128 -22.53 14.10 -11.83
CA SER A 128 -21.76 15.29 -12.19
C SER A 128 -22.13 15.90 -13.57
N PRO A 129 -22.28 15.14 -14.66
CA PRO A 129 -22.67 15.72 -15.95
C PRO A 129 -24.07 16.36 -15.91
N GLY A 130 -25.02 15.73 -15.21
CA GLY A 130 -26.38 16.26 -15.04
C GLY A 130 -26.40 17.55 -14.22
N GLU A 131 -25.59 17.62 -13.15
CA GLU A 131 -25.46 18.82 -12.32
C GLU A 131 -24.84 20.00 -13.09
N VAL A 132 -23.79 19.74 -13.87
CA VAL A 132 -23.16 20.75 -14.74
C VAL A 132 -24.14 21.24 -15.81
N LEU A 133 -24.85 20.32 -16.47
CA LEU A 133 -25.82 20.66 -17.50
C LEU A 133 -27.00 21.46 -16.92
N ALA A 134 -27.51 21.07 -15.75
CA ALA A 134 -28.55 21.82 -15.04
C ALA A 134 -28.09 23.23 -14.66
N LEU A 135 -26.83 23.39 -14.24
CA LEU A 135 -26.26 24.69 -13.92
C LEU A 135 -26.13 25.57 -15.18
N VAL A 136 -25.66 25.01 -16.29
CA VAL A 136 -25.60 25.70 -17.59
C VAL A 136 -27.01 26.15 -18.02
N GLN A 137 -28.00 25.25 -17.98
CA GLN A 137 -29.38 25.57 -18.35
C GLN A 137 -30.02 26.61 -17.44
N ARG A 138 -29.72 26.60 -16.13
CA ARG A 138 -30.33 27.53 -15.17
C ARG A 138 -29.68 28.91 -15.15
N LYS A 139 -28.37 28.99 -15.41
CA LYS A 139 -27.57 30.21 -15.19
C LYS A 139 -26.98 30.78 -16.45
N VAL A 140 -26.42 29.96 -17.33
CA VAL A 140 -25.68 30.45 -18.50
C VAL A 140 -26.63 30.72 -19.66
N VAL A 141 -27.53 29.78 -19.97
CA VAL A 141 -28.48 29.91 -21.09
C VAL A 141 -29.40 31.13 -20.94
N PRO A 142 -30.07 31.37 -19.79
CA PRO A 142 -31.00 32.49 -19.68
C PRO A 142 -30.29 33.85 -19.71
N THR A 143 -29.08 33.92 -19.16
CA THR A 143 -28.28 35.14 -19.23
C THR A 143 -27.82 35.41 -20.67
N SER A 144 -27.43 34.37 -21.41
CA SER A 144 -27.11 34.51 -22.84
C SER A 144 -28.32 34.98 -23.65
N GLU A 145 -29.49 34.39 -23.42
CA GLU A 145 -30.74 34.76 -24.10
C GLU A 145 -31.19 36.17 -23.76
N ALA A 146 -31.01 36.62 -22.51
CA ALA A 146 -31.35 37.99 -22.10
C ALA A 146 -30.41 39.05 -22.71
N VAL A 147 -29.12 38.72 -22.87
CA VAL A 147 -28.10 39.64 -23.40
C VAL A 147 -28.12 39.69 -24.93
N ALA A 148 -28.48 38.59 -25.61
CA ALA A 148 -28.52 38.51 -27.07
C ALA A 148 -29.32 39.65 -27.75
N PRO A 149 -30.61 39.91 -27.42
CA PRO A 149 -31.38 40.96 -28.10
C PRO A 149 -30.83 42.36 -27.78
N GLN A 150 -30.32 42.59 -26.57
CA GLN A 150 -29.71 43.87 -26.21
C GLN A 150 -28.44 44.13 -27.02
N SER A 151 -27.63 43.08 -27.23
CA SER A 151 -26.43 43.18 -28.07
C SER A 151 -26.78 43.41 -29.55
N GLN A 152 -27.84 42.77 -30.04
CA GLN A 152 -28.34 42.94 -31.41
C GLN A 152 -28.87 44.36 -31.65
N GLU A 153 -29.63 44.89 -30.69
CA GLU A 153 -30.20 46.23 -30.74
C GLU A 153 -29.13 47.31 -30.63
N LEU A 154 -28.12 47.09 -29.79
CA LEU A 154 -26.96 47.99 -29.70
C LEU A 154 -26.19 48.01 -31.02
N LEU A 155 -25.97 46.85 -31.65
CA LEU A 155 -25.34 46.75 -32.96
C LEU A 155 -26.16 47.49 -34.03
N ARG A 156 -27.49 47.31 -34.06
CA ARG A 156 -28.40 48.04 -34.96
C ARG A 156 -28.29 49.56 -34.77
N CYS A 157 -28.34 50.04 -33.54
CA CYS A 157 -28.20 51.46 -33.20
C CYS A 157 -26.84 52.02 -33.66
N LEU A 158 -25.76 51.25 -33.50
CA LEU A 158 -24.43 51.64 -33.96
C LEU A 158 -24.35 51.71 -35.50
N GLU A 159 -24.94 50.76 -36.21
CA GLU A 159 -25.00 50.76 -37.67
C GLU A 159 -25.80 51.95 -38.21
N GLU A 160 -26.94 52.27 -37.57
CA GLU A 160 -27.74 53.45 -37.90
C GLU A 160 -26.98 54.75 -37.63
N GLY A 161 -26.31 54.85 -36.48
CA GLY A 161 -25.44 55.98 -36.17
C GLY A 161 -24.29 56.14 -37.18
N ALA A 162 -23.69 55.03 -37.59
CA ALA A 162 -22.61 55.01 -38.58
C ALA A 162 -23.07 55.50 -39.96
N ARG A 163 -24.32 55.25 -40.36
CA ARG A 163 -24.89 55.79 -41.61
C ARG A 163 -25.05 57.31 -41.59
N HIS A 164 -25.22 57.91 -40.42
CA HIS A 164 -25.37 59.36 -40.28
C HIS A 164 -24.03 60.12 -40.14
N LEU A 165 -22.95 59.43 -39.78
CA LEU A 165 -21.61 60.04 -39.60
C LEU A 165 -21.02 60.69 -40.86
N PRO A 166 -21.11 60.11 -42.07
CA PRO A 166 -20.57 60.72 -43.30
C PRO A 166 -21.19 62.07 -43.66
N HIS A 167 -22.41 62.34 -43.17
CA HIS A 167 -23.12 63.59 -43.41
C HIS A 167 -22.70 64.72 -42.46
N LEU A 168 -21.81 64.44 -41.51
CA LEU A 168 -21.22 65.43 -40.61
C LEU A 168 -19.85 65.91 -41.12
N PRO A 169 -19.64 67.23 -41.27
CA PRO A 169 -18.31 67.77 -41.58
C PRO A 169 -17.42 67.69 -40.33
N LEU A 170 -16.76 66.55 -40.13
CA LEU A 170 -15.80 66.33 -39.03
C LEU A 170 -14.56 67.25 -39.14
N GLY A 171 -14.28 67.78 -40.34
CA GLY A 171 -13.18 68.72 -40.58
C GLY A 171 -13.28 70.04 -39.80
N SER A 172 -14.48 70.42 -39.34
CA SER A 172 -14.70 71.59 -38.48
C SER A 172 -14.43 71.35 -36.98
N LEU A 173 -14.18 70.10 -36.57
CA LEU A 173 -14.04 69.70 -35.16
C LEU A 173 -12.59 69.39 -34.73
N LEU A 174 -11.61 69.50 -35.63
CA LEU A 174 -10.22 69.21 -35.33
C LEU A 174 -9.36 70.48 -35.34
N ARG A 175 -8.65 70.74 -34.24
CA ARG A 175 -7.41 71.52 -34.30
C ARG A 175 -6.31 71.04 -33.36
N HIS A 176 -5.11 70.87 -33.94
CA HIS A 176 -3.81 70.88 -33.26
C HIS A 176 -3.26 72.32 -33.13
N ASN A 177 -2.52 72.58 -32.05
CA ASN A 177 -1.57 73.69 -31.83
C ASN A 177 -0.40 73.10 -31.01
N PRO A 178 0.87 73.55 -31.08
CA PRO A 178 1.28 74.96 -30.98
C PRO A 178 2.49 75.37 -31.88
N GLY A 179 2.39 76.47 -32.62
CA GLY A 179 3.50 76.97 -33.46
C GLY A 179 3.15 78.00 -34.56
N GLU A 180 1.97 78.65 -34.48
CA GLU A 180 1.49 79.74 -35.36
C GLU A 180 1.20 79.38 -36.84
N LEU A 181 0.19 79.87 -37.57
CA LEU A 181 -1.00 80.70 -37.34
C LEU A 181 -2.12 80.08 -38.22
N GLN A 182 -3.25 79.72 -37.59
CA GLN A 182 -4.49 79.12 -38.15
C GLN A 182 -4.42 77.67 -38.70
N PRO A 183 -4.90 76.67 -37.96
CA PRO A 183 -6.32 76.28 -38.11
C PRO A 183 -7.36 76.89 -37.13
N LEU A 184 -8.21 77.81 -37.58
CA LEU A 184 -9.20 78.48 -36.72
C LEU A 184 -10.47 77.62 -36.49
N PRO A 185 -10.98 77.50 -35.26
CA PRO A 185 -12.38 77.18 -34.98
C PRO A 185 -13.21 78.47 -35.16
N MET A 186 -14.53 78.48 -35.39
CA MET A 186 -15.54 77.84 -34.55
C MET A 186 -16.89 78.10 -35.20
N VAL A 187 -17.54 77.08 -35.75
CA VAL A 187 -18.99 77.02 -35.59
C VAL A 187 -19.23 75.73 -34.85
N LEU A 188 -19.13 75.81 -33.51
CA LEU A 188 -19.86 74.85 -32.69
C LEU A 188 -21.26 74.82 -33.28
N PRO A 189 -21.79 73.64 -33.65
CA PRO A 189 -23.09 73.59 -34.25
C PRO A 189 -24.03 74.36 -33.31
N SER A 190 -24.48 75.53 -33.77
CA SER A 190 -25.30 76.40 -32.94
C SER A 190 -26.58 75.63 -32.64
N ILE A 191 -27.28 75.96 -31.56
CA ILE A 191 -28.62 75.41 -31.26
C ILE A 191 -29.55 75.62 -32.49
N HIS A 192 -29.26 76.61 -33.35
CA HIS A 192 -29.97 76.87 -34.61
C HIS A 192 -29.71 75.83 -35.72
N GLN A 193 -28.61 75.06 -35.66
CA GLN A 193 -28.33 73.96 -36.59
C GLN A 193 -29.16 72.71 -36.29
N LEU A 194 -29.73 72.60 -35.08
CA LEU A 194 -30.71 71.59 -34.69
C LEU A 194 -32.14 71.90 -35.17
N HIS A 195 -32.35 73.02 -35.89
CA HIS A 195 -33.69 73.33 -36.41
C HIS A 195 -34.06 72.35 -37.54
N PRO A 196 -35.27 71.74 -37.57
CA PRO A 196 -35.71 70.85 -38.64
C PRO A 196 -35.65 71.45 -40.06
N ALA A 197 -35.63 72.77 -40.20
CA ALA A 197 -35.46 73.46 -41.49
C ALA A 197 -33.98 73.58 -41.95
N SER A 198 -33.02 73.21 -41.10
CA SER A 198 -31.59 73.14 -41.45
C SER A 198 -31.31 71.86 -42.23
N SER A 199 -30.51 71.96 -43.31
CA SER A 199 -30.09 70.81 -44.11
C SER A 199 -29.36 69.72 -43.32
N LYS A 200 -28.84 70.04 -42.13
CA LYS A 200 -28.07 69.15 -41.24
C LYS A 200 -28.78 68.81 -39.93
N GLY A 201 -29.90 69.48 -39.65
CA GLY A 201 -30.66 69.31 -38.41
C GLY A 201 -31.16 67.89 -38.18
N PRO A 202 -31.78 67.23 -39.18
CA PRO A 202 -32.30 65.87 -39.01
C PRO A 202 -31.23 64.84 -38.61
N SER A 203 -30.04 64.90 -39.21
CA SER A 203 -28.93 63.97 -38.89
C SER A 203 -28.33 64.21 -37.51
N LEU A 204 -28.20 65.47 -37.09
CA LEU A 204 -27.72 65.82 -35.74
C LEU A 204 -28.73 65.43 -34.66
N ILE A 205 -30.03 65.62 -34.92
CA ILE A 205 -31.11 65.18 -34.04
C ILE A 205 -31.10 63.65 -33.91
N ALA A 206 -31.04 62.92 -35.02
CA ALA A 206 -30.97 61.46 -35.01
C ALA A 206 -29.77 60.94 -34.21
N LEU A 207 -28.58 61.50 -34.43
CA LEU A 207 -27.38 61.12 -33.67
C LEU A 207 -27.48 61.46 -32.18
N SER A 208 -28.10 62.58 -31.82
CA SER A 208 -28.33 62.92 -30.41
C SER A 208 -29.24 61.90 -29.72
N HIS A 209 -30.28 61.41 -30.40
CA HIS A 209 -31.15 60.36 -29.89
C HIS A 209 -30.43 59.01 -29.79
N ILE A 210 -29.65 58.63 -30.80
CA ILE A 210 -28.87 57.37 -30.81
C ILE A 210 -27.83 57.35 -29.67
N LEU A 211 -27.21 58.49 -29.37
CA LEU A 211 -26.22 58.61 -28.29
C LEU A 211 -26.84 58.85 -26.90
N GLY A 212 -28.18 58.88 -26.81
CA GLY A 212 -28.92 59.05 -25.55
C GLY A 212 -28.81 60.44 -24.94
N LEU A 213 -28.58 61.48 -25.75
CA LEU A 213 -28.60 62.87 -25.27
C LEU A 213 -30.06 63.36 -25.11
N PRO A 214 -30.38 64.09 -24.04
CA PRO A 214 -31.73 64.61 -23.84
C PRO A 214 -32.07 65.71 -24.87
N ALA A 215 -33.34 65.75 -25.27
CA ALA A 215 -33.85 66.70 -26.26
C ALA A 215 -33.58 68.15 -25.84
N GLY A 216 -33.06 68.96 -26.76
CA GLY A 216 -32.76 70.38 -26.53
C GLY A 216 -31.34 70.69 -26.02
N LYS A 217 -30.46 69.68 -25.88
CA LYS A 217 -29.03 69.91 -25.58
C LYS A 217 -28.25 70.31 -26.82
N ALA A 218 -27.26 71.18 -26.62
CA ALA A 218 -26.42 71.69 -27.68
C ALA A 218 -25.57 70.57 -28.31
N PRO A 219 -25.40 70.57 -29.65
CA PRO A 219 -24.68 69.53 -30.37
C PRO A 219 -23.16 69.55 -30.12
N GLU A 220 -22.66 70.53 -29.37
CA GLU A 220 -21.31 70.53 -28.77
C GLU A 220 -21.07 69.38 -27.78
N LEU A 221 -22.13 68.82 -27.17
CA LEU A 221 -22.03 67.69 -26.25
C LEU A 221 -21.91 66.33 -26.97
N LEU A 222 -22.11 66.28 -28.29
CA LEU A 222 -21.99 65.05 -29.07
C LEU A 222 -20.56 64.49 -29.02
N LEU A 223 -19.55 65.34 -29.15
CA LEU A 223 -18.15 64.91 -29.21
C LEU A 223 -17.65 64.41 -27.84
N PRO A 224 -17.83 65.12 -26.72
CA PRO A 224 -17.51 64.59 -25.39
C PRO A 224 -18.23 63.28 -25.08
N LYS A 225 -19.51 63.15 -25.46
CA LYS A 225 -20.28 61.92 -25.24
C LYS A 225 -19.77 60.77 -26.09
N ALA A 226 -19.46 61.02 -27.36
CA ALA A 226 -18.87 60.02 -28.26
C ALA A 226 -17.47 59.58 -27.79
N THR A 227 -16.65 60.50 -27.26
CA THR A 227 -15.34 60.14 -26.70
C THR A 227 -15.45 59.31 -25.43
N SER A 228 -16.41 59.61 -24.55
CA SER A 228 -16.69 58.80 -23.36
C SER A 228 -17.15 57.39 -23.75
N LEU A 229 -18.09 57.26 -24.69
CA LEU A 229 -18.56 55.95 -25.16
C LEU A 229 -17.44 55.15 -25.84
N ARG A 230 -16.53 55.81 -26.56
CA ARG A 230 -15.34 55.16 -27.13
C ARG A 230 -14.41 54.63 -26.05
N GLN A 231 -14.20 55.37 -24.96
CA GLN A 231 -13.40 54.91 -23.83
C GLN A 231 -14.04 53.70 -23.15
N ASP A 232 -15.36 53.75 -22.91
CA ASP A 232 -16.11 52.63 -22.34
C ASP A 232 -16.03 51.38 -23.25
N LEU A 233 -16.14 51.56 -24.56
CA LEU A 233 -16.01 50.48 -25.54
C LEU A 233 -14.62 49.84 -25.49
N LEU A 234 -13.55 50.66 -25.51
CA LEU A 234 -12.18 50.15 -25.42
C LEU A 234 -11.97 49.38 -24.11
N PHE A 235 -12.45 49.92 -22.99
CA PHE A 235 -12.40 49.23 -21.70
C PHE A 235 -13.13 47.88 -21.71
N LEU A 236 -14.32 47.82 -22.32
CA LEU A 236 -15.07 46.56 -22.45
C LEU A 236 -14.41 45.57 -23.41
N GLN A 237 -13.77 46.04 -24.48
CA GLN A 237 -13.00 45.21 -25.40
C GLN A 237 -11.77 44.62 -24.70
N ASP A 238 -11.06 45.43 -23.91
CA ASP A 238 -9.93 44.98 -23.11
C ASP A 238 -10.39 43.93 -22.09
N GLN A 239 -11.45 44.18 -21.34
CA GLN A 239 -12.01 43.17 -20.42
C GLN A 239 -12.42 41.88 -21.13
N ARG A 240 -13.05 41.98 -22.31
CA ARG A 240 -13.43 40.80 -23.10
C ARG A 240 -12.20 40.04 -23.55
N SER A 241 -11.18 40.73 -24.07
CA SER A 241 -9.93 40.11 -24.51
C SER A 241 -9.22 39.39 -23.38
N LEU A 242 -9.17 39.99 -22.18
CA LEU A 242 -8.60 39.38 -20.99
C LEU A 242 -9.35 38.11 -20.60
N ARG A 243 -10.69 38.17 -20.50
CA ARG A 243 -11.50 36.99 -20.18
C ARG A 243 -11.42 35.90 -21.24
N CYS A 244 -11.35 36.27 -22.52
CA CYS A 244 -11.13 35.33 -23.61
C CYS A 244 -9.73 34.68 -23.51
N ALA A 245 -8.70 35.46 -23.20
CA ALA A 245 -7.36 34.95 -22.97
C ALA A 245 -7.31 34.03 -21.74
N ASP A 246 -7.99 34.36 -20.65
CA ASP A 246 -8.11 33.51 -19.46
C ASP A 246 -8.84 32.19 -19.77
N LEU A 247 -9.93 32.25 -20.55
CA LEU A 247 -10.67 31.06 -20.99
C LEU A 247 -9.83 30.18 -21.93
N LEU A 248 -9.13 30.79 -22.87
CA LEU A 248 -8.21 30.08 -23.76
C LEU A 248 -7.07 29.47 -22.96
N HIS A 249 -6.47 30.24 -22.04
CA HIS A 249 -5.43 29.76 -21.14
C HIS A 249 -5.94 28.58 -20.33
N MET A 250 -7.13 28.64 -19.71
CA MET A 250 -7.73 27.50 -19.00
C MET A 250 -7.91 26.30 -19.93
N LYS A 251 -8.38 26.50 -21.16
CA LYS A 251 -8.52 25.41 -22.15
C LYS A 251 -7.19 24.80 -22.58
N THR A 252 -6.11 25.59 -22.66
CA THR A 252 -4.78 25.16 -23.08
C THR A 252 -3.88 24.72 -21.91
N SER A 253 -4.17 25.13 -20.68
CA SER A 253 -3.48 24.74 -19.45
C SER A 253 -4.11 23.49 -18.83
N LEU A 254 -5.33 23.12 -19.22
CA LEU A 254 -5.68 21.71 -19.24
C LEU A 254 -4.81 21.04 -20.32
N PRO A 255 -3.92 20.09 -19.95
CA PRO A 255 -3.22 19.33 -20.96
C PRO A 255 -4.27 18.66 -21.86
N PRO A 256 -4.12 18.66 -23.20
CA PRO A 256 -4.92 17.78 -24.03
C PRO A 256 -4.73 16.39 -23.44
N GLY A 257 -5.81 15.84 -22.87
CA GLY A 257 -5.77 14.47 -22.38
C GLY A 257 -5.27 13.60 -23.54
N PRO A 258 -4.42 12.59 -23.27
CA PRO A 258 -3.87 11.81 -24.36
C PRO A 258 -5.04 11.26 -25.19
N PRO A 259 -4.97 11.29 -26.53
CA PRO A 259 -6.03 10.76 -27.37
C PRO A 259 -6.37 9.35 -26.89
N THR A 260 -7.65 8.98 -26.97
CA THR A 260 -8.16 7.73 -26.40
C THR A 260 -7.33 6.51 -26.84
N GLN A 261 -6.76 6.55 -28.04
CA GLN A 261 -5.81 5.57 -28.56
C GLN A 261 -4.49 5.49 -27.77
N GLU A 262 -3.88 6.62 -27.41
CA GLU A 262 -2.67 6.69 -26.61
C GLU A 262 -2.92 6.24 -25.18
N LEU A 263 -4.06 6.61 -24.58
CA LEU A 263 -4.44 6.09 -23.26
C LEU A 263 -4.58 4.56 -23.27
N LEU A 264 -5.20 4.00 -24.32
CA LEU A 264 -5.31 2.55 -24.48
C LEU A 264 -3.95 1.88 -24.72
N GLN A 265 -3.03 2.53 -25.44
CA GLN A 265 -1.66 2.03 -25.60
C GLN A 265 -0.85 2.10 -24.31
N ILE A 266 -0.96 3.19 -23.54
CA ILE A 266 -0.31 3.34 -22.24
C ILE A 266 -0.84 2.29 -21.26
N TRP A 267 -2.15 2.04 -21.27
CA TRP A 267 -2.76 0.98 -20.47
C TRP A 267 -2.26 -0.40 -20.89
N ALA A 268 -2.23 -0.68 -22.20
CA ALA A 268 -1.73 -1.95 -22.71
C ALA A 268 -0.24 -2.16 -22.41
N SER A 269 0.59 -1.11 -22.48
CA SER A 269 2.02 -1.18 -22.15
C SER A 269 2.23 -1.38 -20.66
N GLN A 270 1.47 -0.68 -19.80
CA GLN A 270 1.54 -0.87 -18.35
C GLN A 270 1.05 -2.26 -17.93
N GLU A 271 -0.03 -2.76 -18.53
CA GLU A 271 -0.52 -4.10 -18.25
C GLU A 271 0.49 -5.16 -18.67
N LYS A 272 1.15 -4.97 -19.82
CA LYS A 272 2.21 -5.85 -20.30
C LYS A 272 3.43 -5.82 -19.38
N GLU A 273 3.88 -4.63 -18.99
CA GLU A 273 5.01 -4.44 -18.07
C GLU A 273 4.71 -5.07 -16.70
N GLN A 274 3.51 -4.88 -16.16
CA GLN A 274 3.10 -5.51 -14.90
C GLN A 274 3.05 -7.04 -15.01
N LYS A 275 2.53 -7.58 -16.13
CA LYS A 275 2.53 -9.03 -16.37
C LYS A 275 3.94 -9.59 -16.49
N GLU A 276 4.86 -8.89 -17.15
CA GLU A 276 6.27 -9.30 -17.25
C GLU A 276 6.97 -9.22 -15.89
N ASN A 277 6.78 -8.14 -15.13
CA ASN A 277 7.35 -7.98 -13.79
C ASN A 277 6.83 -9.03 -12.81
N LEU A 278 5.52 -9.30 -12.81
CA LEU A 278 4.93 -10.38 -12.03
C LEU A 278 5.46 -11.74 -12.48
N GLY A 279 5.59 -11.97 -13.78
CA GLY A 279 6.16 -13.21 -14.33
C GLY A 279 7.63 -13.42 -13.91
N GLN A 280 8.44 -12.37 -13.89
CA GLN A 280 9.81 -12.42 -13.40
C GLN A 280 9.88 -12.68 -11.89
N ALA A 281 9.05 -12.00 -11.10
CA ALA A 281 8.96 -12.22 -9.66
C ALA A 281 8.51 -13.65 -9.32
N LEU A 282 7.53 -14.18 -10.05
CA LEU A 282 7.07 -15.56 -9.91
C LEU A 282 8.18 -16.56 -10.29
N LYS A 283 8.93 -16.32 -11.36
CA LYS A 283 10.10 -17.15 -11.71
C LYS A 283 11.20 -17.09 -10.65
N GLN A 284 11.47 -15.93 -10.07
CA GLN A 284 12.44 -15.79 -8.98
C GLN A 284 11.99 -16.58 -7.74
N LEU A 285 10.71 -16.49 -7.38
CA LEU A 285 10.14 -17.28 -6.28
C LEU A 285 10.18 -18.78 -6.56
N GLU A 286 9.87 -19.19 -7.79
CA GLU A 286 9.96 -20.59 -8.21
C GLU A 286 11.40 -21.11 -8.10
N ASN A 287 12.39 -20.33 -8.53
CA ASN A 287 13.81 -20.69 -8.41
C ASN A 287 14.27 -20.75 -6.96
N LEU A 288 13.84 -19.81 -6.11
CA LEU A 288 14.14 -19.84 -4.67
C LEU A 288 13.51 -21.07 -4.00
N LEU A 289 12.28 -21.43 -4.38
CA LEU A 289 11.63 -22.64 -3.90
C LEU A 289 12.36 -23.90 -4.37
N LYS A 290 12.79 -23.97 -5.63
CA LYS A 290 13.61 -25.10 -6.13
C LYS A 290 14.92 -25.22 -5.36
N GLN A 291 15.64 -24.12 -5.16
CA GLN A 291 16.88 -24.10 -4.36
C GLN A 291 16.64 -24.51 -2.90
N ALA A 292 15.53 -24.06 -2.30
CA ALA A 292 15.16 -24.47 -0.96
C ALA A 292 14.87 -25.97 -0.91
N LEU A 293 14.12 -26.51 -1.88
CA LEU A 293 13.82 -27.93 -2.00
C LEU A 293 15.08 -28.78 -2.21
N GLU A 294 16.04 -28.31 -3.03
CA GLU A 294 17.33 -28.97 -3.24
C GLU A 294 18.20 -28.98 -1.97
N ARG A 295 18.04 -27.99 -1.08
CA ARG A 295 18.71 -27.94 0.23
C ARG A 295 18.05 -28.79 1.32
N ILE A 296 16.81 -29.25 1.13
CA ILE A 296 16.11 -30.07 2.14
C ILE A 296 16.86 -31.36 2.46
N PRO A 297 17.36 -32.16 1.48
CA PRO A 297 18.14 -33.36 1.77
C PRO A 297 19.42 -33.08 2.54
N GLU A 298 20.13 -31.97 2.24
CA GLU A 298 21.32 -31.56 2.98
C GLU A 298 20.97 -31.18 4.42
N LEU A 299 19.90 -30.42 4.64
CA LEU A 299 19.42 -30.06 5.98
C LEU A 299 18.92 -31.27 6.75
N GLN A 300 18.23 -32.20 6.10
CA GLN A 300 17.82 -33.47 6.70
C GLN A 300 19.03 -34.33 7.05
N GLY A 301 20.08 -34.32 6.22
CA GLY A 301 21.37 -34.94 6.51
C GLY A 301 22.02 -34.31 7.75
N ILE A 302 22.15 -32.99 7.80
CA ILE A 302 22.73 -32.25 8.93
C ILE A 302 21.93 -32.48 10.22
N VAL A 303 20.60 -32.46 10.16
CA VAL A 303 19.73 -32.71 11.32
C VAL A 303 19.82 -34.18 11.74
N GLY A 304 19.92 -35.10 10.78
CA GLY A 304 20.15 -36.53 11.03
C GLY A 304 21.52 -36.76 11.70
N ASP A 305 22.58 -36.18 11.16
CA ASP A 305 23.93 -36.23 11.72
C ASP A 305 23.99 -35.60 13.12
N TRP A 306 23.23 -34.52 13.33
CA TRP A 306 23.06 -33.90 14.64
C TRP A 306 22.29 -34.81 15.60
N TRP A 307 21.27 -35.53 15.14
CA TRP A 307 20.49 -36.46 15.96
C TRP A 307 21.28 -37.73 16.32
N GLU A 308 22.06 -38.25 15.38
CA GLU A 308 22.92 -39.42 15.57
C GLU A 308 24.18 -39.09 16.39
N GLN A 309 24.71 -37.86 16.30
CA GLN A 309 25.93 -37.44 17.02
C GLN A 309 25.88 -35.98 17.53
N PRO A 310 24.99 -35.65 18.49
CA PRO A 310 24.70 -34.26 18.91
C PRO A 310 25.86 -33.47 19.56
N GLY A 311 27.06 -34.05 19.70
CA GLY A 311 28.23 -33.40 20.31
C GLY A 311 29.48 -33.29 19.43
N GLN A 312 29.57 -33.99 18.29
CA GLN A 312 30.84 -34.09 17.56
C GLN A 312 31.12 -32.90 16.62
N VAL A 313 30.08 -32.26 16.09
CA VAL A 313 30.22 -31.14 15.13
C VAL A 313 30.04 -29.77 15.82
N ALA A 314 29.20 -29.69 16.86
CA ALA A 314 28.92 -28.46 17.59
C ALA A 314 30.08 -27.98 18.49
N LEU A 315 30.99 -28.87 18.87
CA LEU A 315 32.13 -28.60 19.78
C LEU A 315 33.48 -28.59 19.05
N SER A 316 33.51 -28.22 17.77
CA SER A 316 34.74 -28.16 16.97
C SER A 316 35.79 -27.17 17.52
N GLY A 317 35.38 -26.25 18.40
CA GLY A 317 36.26 -25.29 19.08
C GLY A 317 36.67 -25.66 20.52
N GLU A 318 36.11 -26.72 21.12
CA GLU A 318 36.47 -27.10 22.49
C GLU A 318 37.67 -28.07 22.49
N LEU A 319 38.73 -27.68 23.19
CA LEU A 319 39.97 -28.46 23.30
C LEU A 319 39.91 -29.36 24.54
N CYS A 320 39.83 -30.67 24.33
CA CYS A 320 40.01 -31.65 25.42
C CYS A 320 41.51 -31.79 25.70
N HIS A 321 41.99 -31.27 26.84
CA HIS A 321 43.41 -31.27 27.21
C HIS A 321 44.32 -30.63 26.14
N GLY A 322 43.87 -29.55 25.51
CA GLY A 322 44.64 -28.82 24.49
C GLY A 322 44.64 -29.46 23.10
N LEU A 323 43.87 -30.53 22.88
CA LEU A 323 43.73 -31.19 21.57
C LEU A 323 42.27 -31.16 21.10
N PRO A 324 42.02 -30.99 19.79
CA PRO A 324 40.68 -31.13 19.24
C PRO A 324 40.19 -32.58 19.38
N LEU A 325 38.89 -32.76 19.60
CA LEU A 325 38.23 -34.04 19.89
C LEU A 325 38.65 -35.22 18.97
N PRO A 326 38.83 -35.04 17.64
CA PRO A 326 39.27 -36.14 16.76
C PRO A 326 40.69 -36.64 17.07
N GLN A 327 41.60 -35.71 17.41
CA GLN A 327 42.98 -36.04 17.77
C GLN A 327 43.06 -36.70 19.15
N TRP A 328 42.23 -36.24 20.09
CA TRP A 328 42.12 -36.87 21.41
C TRP A 328 41.62 -38.32 21.30
N ARG A 329 40.58 -38.56 20.49
CA ARG A 329 40.06 -39.92 20.23
C ARG A 329 41.11 -40.82 19.60
N LEU A 330 41.87 -40.32 18.63
CA LEU A 330 42.94 -41.09 17.99
C LEU A 330 44.02 -41.50 19.00
N ARG A 331 44.44 -40.57 19.88
CA ARG A 331 45.40 -40.87 20.96
C ARG A 331 44.84 -41.87 21.97
N TRP A 332 43.55 -41.76 22.30
CA TRP A 332 42.89 -42.70 23.21
C TRP A 332 42.86 -44.12 22.63
N VAL A 333 42.50 -44.27 21.36
CA VAL A 333 42.50 -45.58 20.66
C VAL A 333 43.91 -46.16 20.58
N GLN A 334 44.92 -45.33 20.31
CA GLN A 334 46.32 -45.76 20.31
C GLN A 334 46.79 -46.19 21.71
N ALA A 335 46.48 -45.42 22.75
CA ALA A 335 46.80 -45.76 24.13
C ALA A 335 46.09 -47.05 24.59
N GLN A 336 44.83 -47.23 24.18
CA GLN A 336 44.06 -48.44 24.44
C GLN A 336 44.69 -49.66 23.73
N GLY A 337 45.14 -49.51 22.48
CA GLY A 337 45.85 -50.55 21.75
C GLY A 337 47.18 -50.94 22.41
N ILE A 338 47.94 -49.96 22.90
CA ILE A 338 49.20 -50.20 23.64
C ILE A 338 48.91 -50.90 24.97
N LEU A 339 47.88 -50.50 25.71
CA LEU A 339 47.46 -51.17 26.96
C LEU A 339 47.00 -52.61 26.71
N GLN A 340 46.27 -52.87 25.62
CA GLN A 340 45.87 -54.23 25.24
C GLN A 340 47.05 -55.12 24.83
N GLN A 341 48.14 -54.53 24.32
CA GLN A 341 49.38 -55.26 24.03
C GLN A 341 50.23 -55.51 25.29
N LEU A 342 50.17 -54.62 26.30
CA LEU A 342 50.85 -54.78 27.59
C LEU A 342 50.13 -55.74 28.54
N CYS A 343 48.84 -56.01 28.31
CA CYS A 343 48.04 -56.97 29.07
C CYS A 343 47.95 -58.37 28.41
N ARG A 344 48.80 -58.66 27.43
CA ARG A 344 49.06 -60.02 26.90
C ARG A 344 50.40 -60.53 27.41
#